data_AF-A0A3B9YKF7-F1
#
_entry.id   AF-A0A3B9YKF7-F1
#
_cell.length_a   1.000
_cell.length_b   1.000
_cell.length_c   1.000
_cell.angle_alpha   90.00
_cell.angle_beta   90.00
_cell.angle_gamma   90.00
#
_symmetry.space_group_name_H-M   'P 1'
#
loop_
_entity.id
_entity.type
_entity.pdbx_description
1 polymer ?
#
loop_
_entity_poly.entity_id
_entity_poly.type
_entity_poly.pdbx_seq_one_letter_code
_entity_poly.pdbx_strand_id
1 'polypeptide(L)'
;MRMLLAALALLLACRPASAQDEGGPLGQAAPAALDTAGLHLKKVWQLVRRTAPDAQLVQISGKVDASGAVMCSSLAPFQDGWRFTFYSPKTREYYLMAECKGAPAGPLKELRDTLATPLLPIEGAFLESDEALRVLAKRGISLDPAHYKLSPRRPFTLRLGAFDDPHFKHPKPVLWTVIIGRSSWQVDALKRCLFDPRHYGVDPEELLSEEEKAQLELNLKARPKKGRRNTTALADYEQVMAYAAKKHPGTELMAIEGFVDAWGGSPCLGPGDGWAYYFFHPKNKNMAVLFACKGDVGPGAASFIPVTQEANQPLGGRSVDSDVVIDQLIRKQPSVMNEGMGRNFTRHGTLRLLNYRQPPMSEPAFAEITQFWILELGNTRYTFDAKNARLLQMRE
;
A
#
# COMPACT_ATOMS: atom_id res chain seq x y z
N MET A 1 75.18 -38.62 -45.80
CA MET A 1 75.34 -39.99 -45.24
C MET A 1 74.31 -40.15 -44.11
N ARG A 2 73.79 -41.37 -43.86
CA ARG A 2 72.84 -41.85 -42.79
C ARG A 2 72.43 -40.83 -41.69
N MET A 3 71.14 -40.55 -41.45
CA MET A 3 70.22 -41.22 -40.47
C MET A 3 70.75 -41.19 -39.01
N LEU A 4 69.99 -40.91 -37.93
CA LEU A 4 68.59 -41.13 -37.52
C LEU A 4 68.00 -39.89 -36.76
N LEU A 5 66.69 -39.56 -36.69
CA LEU A 5 65.56 -40.12 -35.88
C LEU A 5 65.81 -40.11 -34.35
N ALA A 6 64.87 -39.80 -33.44
CA ALA A 6 63.46 -39.30 -33.46
C ALA A 6 63.23 -38.43 -32.18
N ALA A 7 62.07 -37.93 -31.69
CA ALA A 7 60.61 -37.96 -31.96
C ALA A 7 60.03 -36.59 -31.45
N LEU A 8 58.83 -36.05 -31.73
CA LEU A 8 57.45 -36.48 -32.08
C LEU A 8 56.45 -36.68 -30.91
N ALA A 9 55.85 -35.56 -30.45
CA ALA A 9 54.49 -35.43 -29.86
C ALA A 9 54.17 -33.92 -29.79
N LEU A 10 53.27 -33.28 -30.56
CA LEU A 10 51.95 -33.61 -31.15
C LEU A 10 50.75 -33.41 -30.20
N LEU A 11 50.25 -32.17 -30.15
CA LEU A 11 48.85 -31.83 -29.87
C LEU A 11 48.40 -30.74 -30.85
N LEU A 12 47.23 -30.90 -31.46
CA LEU A 12 46.65 -29.96 -32.44
C LEU A 12 45.51 -29.17 -31.79
N ALA A 13 45.37 -27.88 -32.14
CA ALA A 13 44.08 -27.31 -32.58
C ALA A 13 44.23 -25.89 -33.17
N CYS A 14 43.77 -25.78 -34.41
CA CYS A 14 43.49 -24.61 -35.25
C CYS A 14 43.37 -23.19 -34.64
N ARG A 15 44.18 -22.27 -35.19
CA ARG A 15 43.65 -21.12 -35.97
C ARG A 15 43.43 -21.59 -37.43
N PRO A 16 42.76 -20.86 -38.35
CA PRO A 16 42.09 -19.55 -38.21
C PRO A 16 40.62 -19.56 -38.70
N ALA A 17 39.96 -18.40 -38.65
CA ALA A 17 39.13 -17.90 -39.78
C ALA A 17 38.90 -16.38 -39.61
N SER A 18 39.07 -15.61 -40.69
CA SER A 18 38.54 -14.25 -40.79
C SER A 18 37.21 -14.30 -41.53
N ALA A 19 36.13 -13.85 -40.89
CA ALA A 19 34.88 -13.56 -41.57
C ALA A 19 34.70 -12.03 -41.61
N GLN A 20 34.44 -11.49 -42.80
CA GLN A 20 33.63 -10.28 -42.89
C GLN A 20 32.21 -10.71 -42.59
N ASP A 21 31.53 -10.01 -41.68
CA ASP A 21 30.10 -10.20 -41.44
C ASP A 21 29.43 -8.84 -41.31
N GLU A 22 28.23 -8.71 -41.85
CA GLU A 22 27.59 -7.43 -42.12
C GLU A 22 26.68 -6.94 -40.99
N GLY A 23 26.40 -5.63 -40.96
CA GLY A 23 25.13 -5.14 -40.40
C GLY A 23 24.90 -5.28 -38.89
N GLY A 24 25.93 -5.50 -38.06
CA GLY A 24 25.79 -5.43 -36.60
C GLY A 24 25.18 -4.08 -36.17
N PRO A 25 24.09 -4.05 -35.37
CA PRO A 25 23.37 -2.82 -35.08
C PRO A 25 24.22 -1.83 -34.30
N LEU A 26 24.05 -0.54 -34.61
CA LEU A 26 24.75 0.59 -33.99
C LEU A 26 24.85 0.42 -32.48
N GLY A 27 26.06 0.50 -31.96
CA GLY A 27 26.34 0.31 -30.54
C GLY A 27 25.44 1.18 -29.67
N GLN A 28 24.59 0.53 -28.87
CA GLN A 28 23.71 1.23 -27.94
C GLN A 28 24.58 2.00 -26.95
N ALA A 29 24.62 3.32 -27.10
CA ALA A 29 25.23 4.20 -26.11
C ALA A 29 24.59 3.89 -24.76
N ALA A 30 25.41 3.72 -23.72
CA ALA A 30 24.93 3.45 -22.37
C ALA A 30 23.86 4.50 -22.03
N PRO A 31 22.67 4.09 -21.52
CA PRO A 31 21.54 4.99 -21.35
C PRO A 31 21.98 6.19 -20.51
N ALA A 32 21.75 7.40 -21.05
CA ALA A 32 22.18 8.63 -20.40
C ALA A 32 21.64 8.68 -18.97
N ALA A 33 22.53 8.93 -18.01
CA ALA A 33 22.16 8.93 -16.59
C ALA A 33 20.98 9.87 -16.35
N LEU A 34 19.93 9.36 -15.71
CA LEU A 34 18.73 10.14 -15.40
C LEU A 34 19.11 11.30 -14.48
N ASP A 35 18.61 12.50 -14.80
CA ASP A 35 18.86 13.72 -14.03
C ASP A 35 17.98 13.71 -12.77
N THR A 36 18.34 12.87 -11.78
CA THR A 36 17.60 12.64 -10.53
C THR A 36 18.06 13.57 -9.40
N ALA A 37 17.21 13.69 -8.38
CA ALA A 37 17.35 14.66 -7.29
C ALA A 37 18.70 14.63 -6.55
N GLY A 38 19.29 13.46 -6.26
CA GLY A 38 20.54 13.37 -5.51
C GLY A 38 21.81 13.34 -6.35
N LEU A 39 21.72 13.06 -7.67
CA LEU A 39 22.87 12.85 -8.57
C LEU A 39 23.92 13.98 -8.49
N HIS A 40 23.45 15.22 -8.34
CA HIS A 40 24.30 16.41 -8.28
C HIS A 40 24.24 17.15 -6.93
N LEU A 41 23.45 16.67 -5.96
CA LEU A 41 23.28 17.28 -4.63
C LEU A 41 24.62 17.54 -3.92
N LYS A 42 25.60 16.63 -4.00
CA LYS A 42 26.92 16.83 -3.37
C LYS A 42 27.62 18.10 -3.86
N LYS A 43 27.52 18.42 -5.16
CA LYS A 43 28.08 19.63 -5.78
C LYS A 43 27.31 20.89 -5.34
N VAL A 44 25.98 20.79 -5.28
CA VAL A 44 25.09 21.86 -4.79
C VAL A 44 25.40 22.22 -3.33
N TRP A 45 25.49 21.21 -2.46
CA TRP A 45 25.77 21.38 -1.03
C TRP A 45 27.16 21.98 -0.78
N GLN A 46 28.17 21.59 -1.56
CA GLN A 46 29.52 22.18 -1.51
C GLN A 46 29.57 23.66 -1.94
N LEU A 47 28.61 24.14 -2.74
CA LEU A 47 28.53 25.54 -3.14
C LEU A 47 27.84 26.40 -2.09
N VAL A 48 26.65 26.02 -1.62
CA VAL A 48 25.92 26.79 -0.59
C VAL A 48 26.72 26.92 0.71
N ARG A 49 27.51 25.90 1.09
CA ARG A 49 28.37 25.94 2.29
C ARG A 49 29.58 26.89 2.18
N ARG A 50 29.85 27.49 1.01
CA ARG A 50 30.80 28.61 0.88
C ARG A 50 30.21 29.92 1.39
N THR A 51 28.89 30.07 1.31
CA THR A 51 28.15 31.24 1.81
C THR A 51 27.67 31.04 3.24
N ALA A 52 27.16 29.84 3.55
CA ALA A 52 26.65 29.48 4.88
C ALA A 52 27.23 28.11 5.33
N PRO A 53 28.39 28.10 6.03
CA PRO A 53 29.12 26.86 6.35
C PRO A 53 28.35 25.82 7.19
N ASP A 54 27.29 26.24 7.88
CA ASP A 54 26.39 25.41 8.68
C ASP A 54 25.10 24.98 7.95
N ALA A 55 24.94 25.34 6.67
CA ALA A 55 23.71 25.11 5.92
C ALA A 55 23.34 23.61 5.80
N GLN A 56 22.16 23.28 6.31
CA GLN A 56 21.52 21.97 6.28
C GLN A 56 20.53 21.91 5.10
N LEU A 57 20.45 20.78 4.40
CA LEU A 57 19.39 20.55 3.40
C LEU A 57 18.05 20.33 4.11
N VAL A 58 16.98 21.02 3.68
CA VAL A 58 15.64 20.88 4.30
C VAL A 58 14.52 20.52 3.31
N GLN A 59 14.72 20.77 2.01
CA GLN A 59 13.74 20.40 0.96
C GLN A 59 14.44 20.22 -0.39
N ILE A 60 13.99 19.22 -1.17
CA ILE A 60 14.22 19.14 -2.62
C ILE A 60 12.88 19.28 -3.33
N SER A 61 12.83 19.93 -4.50
CA SER A 61 11.62 20.02 -5.32
C SER A 61 11.94 20.10 -6.81
N GLY A 62 11.08 19.54 -7.66
CA GLY A 62 11.28 19.54 -9.11
C GLY A 62 10.03 19.12 -9.90
N LYS A 63 10.06 19.33 -11.22
CA LYS A 63 9.02 18.90 -12.16
C LYS A 63 9.58 17.89 -13.14
N VAL A 64 9.09 16.66 -13.07
CA VAL A 64 9.69 15.49 -13.73
C VAL A 64 8.75 14.87 -14.75
N ASP A 65 9.33 14.07 -15.65
CA ASP A 65 8.60 13.13 -16.51
C ASP A 65 8.38 11.77 -15.82
N ALA A 66 7.85 10.79 -16.56
CA ALA A 66 7.55 9.45 -16.04
C ALA A 66 8.78 8.60 -15.69
N SER A 67 10.00 9.01 -16.06
CA SER A 67 11.24 8.39 -15.60
C SER A 67 11.71 8.92 -14.24
N GLY A 68 11.17 10.05 -13.77
CA GLY A 68 11.61 10.73 -12.55
C GLY A 68 12.81 11.66 -12.75
N ALA A 69 13.26 11.87 -13.99
CA ALA A 69 14.25 12.86 -14.38
C ALA A 69 13.63 14.26 -14.55
N VAL A 70 14.40 15.31 -14.27
CA VAL A 70 13.94 16.69 -14.44
C VAL A 70 14.06 17.17 -15.89
N MET A 71 12.96 17.70 -16.43
CA MET A 71 12.90 18.24 -17.80
C MET A 71 13.41 19.69 -17.83
N CYS A 72 14.68 19.89 -17.49
CA CYS A 72 15.26 21.17 -17.12
C CYS A 72 15.85 22.02 -18.26
N SER A 73 15.97 23.32 -17.97
CA SER A 73 16.57 24.34 -18.84
C SER A 73 17.68 25.08 -18.09
N SER A 74 18.89 25.11 -18.65
CA SER A 74 20.03 25.86 -18.11
C SER A 74 19.85 27.38 -18.17
N LEU A 75 18.90 27.87 -18.97
CA LEU A 75 18.51 29.29 -19.03
C LEU A 75 17.53 29.68 -17.91
N ALA A 76 16.86 28.72 -17.28
CA ALA A 76 15.84 28.94 -16.25
C ALA A 76 15.89 27.87 -15.13
N PRO A 77 17.05 27.63 -14.49
CA PRO A 77 17.22 26.47 -13.61
C PRO A 77 16.33 26.51 -12.36
N PHE A 78 15.97 27.69 -11.85
CA PHE A 78 15.07 27.82 -10.68
C PHE A 78 13.60 27.54 -11.00
N GLN A 79 13.21 27.61 -12.28
CA GLN A 79 11.85 27.37 -12.78
C GLN A 79 11.68 25.93 -13.30
N ASP A 80 12.75 25.41 -13.91
CA ASP A 80 12.73 24.20 -14.73
C ASP A 80 13.58 23.06 -14.18
N GLY A 81 14.55 23.33 -13.31
CA GLY A 81 15.51 22.35 -12.76
C GLY A 81 15.14 21.78 -11.40
N TRP A 82 16.07 21.00 -10.82
CA TRP A 82 15.98 20.59 -9.42
C TRP A 82 16.27 21.79 -8.52
N ARG A 83 15.41 22.00 -7.52
CA ARG A 83 15.46 23.16 -6.62
C ARG A 83 15.60 22.69 -5.17
N PHE A 84 16.69 23.09 -4.55
CA PHE A 84 17.11 22.65 -3.21
C PHE A 84 17.02 23.84 -2.26
N THR A 85 16.25 23.71 -1.18
CA THR A 85 16.23 24.69 -0.08
C THR A 85 17.14 24.19 1.02
N PHE A 86 18.06 25.05 1.46
CA PHE A 86 18.91 24.87 2.62
C PHE A 86 18.57 25.89 3.71
N TYR A 87 18.85 25.57 4.97
CA TYR A 87 18.66 26.44 6.13
C TYR A 87 19.97 26.56 6.92
N SER A 88 20.36 27.79 7.29
CA SER A 88 21.44 28.03 8.26
C SER A 88 20.84 28.28 9.64
N PRO A 89 20.99 27.37 10.63
CA PRO A 89 20.54 27.64 11.99
C PRO A 89 21.28 28.82 12.65
N LYS A 90 22.51 29.14 12.22
CA LYS A 90 23.29 30.27 12.75
C LYS A 90 22.78 31.64 12.29
N THR A 91 22.46 31.81 11.00
CA THR A 91 21.92 33.09 10.48
C THR A 91 20.40 33.15 10.52
N ARG A 92 19.73 31.99 10.68
CA ARG A 92 18.28 31.78 10.52
C ARG A 92 17.77 32.11 9.11
N GLU A 93 18.66 32.02 8.11
CA GLU A 93 18.34 32.30 6.71
C GLU A 93 18.13 31.03 5.89
N TYR A 94 17.28 31.16 4.87
CA TYR A 94 17.09 30.14 3.84
C TYR A 94 17.90 30.48 2.58
N TYR A 95 18.57 29.46 2.03
CA TYR A 95 19.34 29.57 0.79
C TYR A 95 18.80 28.60 -0.24
N LEU A 96 18.37 29.15 -1.37
CA LEU A 96 17.84 28.40 -2.50
C LEU A 96 18.95 28.17 -3.53
N MET A 97 19.17 26.91 -3.87
CA MET A 97 19.98 26.50 -5.01
C MET A 97 19.08 25.89 -6.09
N ALA A 98 19.50 26.00 -7.34
CA ALA A 98 18.95 25.22 -8.44
C ALA A 98 20.05 24.42 -9.14
N GLU A 99 19.64 23.42 -9.93
CA GLU A 99 20.54 22.48 -10.61
C GLU A 99 19.86 21.92 -11.87
N CYS A 100 20.64 21.64 -12.90
CA CYS A 100 20.20 21.05 -14.17
C CYS A 100 21.41 20.45 -14.88
N LYS A 101 21.44 19.11 -15.08
CA LYS A 101 22.47 18.40 -15.87
C LYS A 101 23.92 18.71 -15.44
N GLY A 102 24.13 18.89 -14.14
CA GLY A 102 25.43 19.18 -13.54
C GLY A 102 25.78 20.67 -13.47
N ALA A 103 24.87 21.58 -13.86
CA ALA A 103 25.04 23.03 -13.80
C ALA A 103 24.23 23.65 -12.63
N PRO A 104 24.84 23.80 -11.43
CA PRO A 104 24.19 24.46 -10.30
C PRO A 104 24.14 25.98 -10.46
N ALA A 105 23.07 26.58 -9.93
CA ALA A 105 22.84 28.03 -9.87
C ALA A 105 22.43 28.47 -8.46
N GLY A 106 22.72 29.73 -8.11
CA GLY A 106 22.62 30.27 -6.75
C GLY A 106 23.97 30.26 -6.00
N PRO A 107 23.98 30.43 -4.67
CA PRO A 107 22.81 30.52 -3.80
C PRO A 107 22.05 31.85 -3.96
N LEU A 108 20.73 31.77 -3.91
CA LEU A 108 19.85 32.93 -3.70
C LEU A 108 19.32 32.89 -2.26
N LYS A 109 19.27 34.03 -1.57
CA LYS A 109 18.63 34.11 -0.26
C LYS A 109 17.10 34.07 -0.45
N GLU A 110 16.43 33.07 0.12
CA GLU A 110 14.98 32.89 -0.01
C GLU A 110 14.27 33.79 0.99
N LEU A 111 13.46 34.74 0.50
CA LEU A 111 12.59 35.59 1.31
C LEU A 111 11.39 34.79 1.78
N ARG A 112 11.57 34.06 2.88
CA ARG A 112 10.52 33.34 3.61
C ARG A 112 9.91 34.23 4.69
N ASP A 113 8.63 34.04 4.98
CA ASP A 113 7.97 34.67 6.13
C ASP A 113 8.67 34.23 7.44
N THR A 114 8.97 35.18 8.32
CA THR A 114 9.62 34.94 9.62
C THR A 114 8.72 34.24 10.63
N LEU A 115 7.40 34.19 10.38
CA LEU A 115 6.42 33.44 11.16
C LEU A 115 6.26 31.99 10.71
N ALA A 116 6.85 31.57 9.58
CA ALA A 116 6.74 30.21 9.08
C ALA A 116 7.62 29.24 9.88
N THR A 117 7.04 28.12 10.33
CA THR A 117 7.78 27.05 11.03
C THR A 117 9.05 26.65 10.28
N PRO A 118 10.20 26.53 10.96
CA PRO A 118 11.43 26.10 10.33
C PRO A 118 11.30 24.69 9.74
N LEU A 119 11.59 24.53 8.45
CA LEU A 119 11.66 23.20 7.85
C LEU A 119 12.77 22.37 8.52
N LEU A 120 12.44 21.15 8.93
CA LEU A 120 13.39 20.22 9.53
C LEU A 120 14.45 19.74 8.52
N PRO A 121 15.68 19.41 8.97
CA PRO A 121 16.73 18.90 8.11
C PRO A 121 16.37 17.52 7.53
N ILE A 122 16.78 17.29 6.28
CA ILE A 122 16.81 15.97 5.65
C ILE A 122 18.11 15.29 6.06
N GLU A 123 18.01 14.27 6.90
CA GLU A 123 19.16 13.52 7.43
C GLU A 123 19.31 12.15 6.75
N GLY A 124 20.56 11.70 6.60
CA GLY A 124 20.89 10.38 6.06
C GLY A 124 20.81 10.26 4.54
N ALA A 125 20.68 9.03 4.06
CA ALA A 125 20.45 8.71 2.65
C ALA A 125 18.95 8.48 2.42
N PHE A 126 18.46 8.87 1.24
CA PHE A 126 17.05 8.83 0.87
C PHE A 126 16.85 8.24 -0.53
N LEU A 127 15.65 7.74 -0.80
CA LEU A 127 15.18 7.23 -2.08
C LEU A 127 15.30 8.29 -3.19
N GLU A 128 15.79 7.92 -4.38
CA GLU A 128 15.86 8.85 -5.52
C GLU A 128 14.49 9.11 -6.17
N SER A 129 14.40 10.16 -7.00
CA SER A 129 13.15 10.61 -7.61
C SER A 129 12.55 9.62 -8.63
N ASP A 130 13.40 8.88 -9.34
CA ASP A 130 13.01 7.78 -10.23
C ASP A 130 12.48 6.58 -9.44
N GLU A 131 13.16 6.21 -8.35
CA GLU A 131 12.73 5.13 -7.46
C GLU A 131 11.42 5.46 -6.74
N ALA A 132 11.20 6.72 -6.37
CA ALA A 132 9.94 7.17 -5.79
C ALA A 132 8.75 6.95 -6.75
N LEU A 133 8.92 7.23 -8.05
CA LEU A 133 7.91 6.91 -9.05
C LEU A 133 7.76 5.39 -9.26
N ARG A 134 8.86 4.60 -9.24
CA ARG A 134 8.77 3.12 -9.31
C ARG A 134 7.97 2.53 -8.15
N VAL A 135 8.01 3.12 -6.95
CA VAL A 135 7.17 2.70 -5.81
C VAL A 135 5.68 2.88 -6.12
N LEU A 136 5.29 4.01 -6.71
CA LEU A 136 3.91 4.25 -7.12
C LEU A 136 3.45 3.26 -8.20
N ALA A 137 4.26 3.06 -9.24
CA ALA A 137 3.96 2.13 -10.33
C ALA A 137 3.80 0.68 -9.84
N LYS A 138 4.64 0.23 -8.90
CA LYS A 138 4.50 -1.09 -8.24
C LYS A 138 3.21 -1.26 -7.45
N ARG A 139 2.61 -0.16 -6.98
CA ARG A 139 1.31 -0.12 -6.28
C ARG A 139 0.15 0.24 -7.24
N GLY A 140 0.32 0.00 -8.54
CA GLY A 140 -0.74 0.13 -9.55
C GLY A 140 -1.10 1.57 -9.95
N ILE A 141 -0.42 2.57 -9.39
CA ILE A 141 -0.67 3.99 -9.70
C ILE A 141 -0.07 4.28 -11.08
N SER A 142 -0.89 4.74 -12.02
CA SER A 142 -0.45 5.07 -13.36
C SER A 142 0.62 6.17 -13.35
N LEU A 143 1.65 6.02 -14.18
CA LEU A 143 2.62 7.06 -14.51
C LEU A 143 2.45 7.58 -15.95
N ASP A 144 1.36 7.22 -16.63
CA ASP A 144 1.01 7.79 -17.93
C ASP A 144 0.36 9.19 -17.75
N PRO A 145 0.95 10.27 -18.29
CA PRO A 145 0.35 11.61 -18.27
C PRO A 145 -1.04 11.68 -18.90
N ALA A 146 -1.33 10.87 -19.93
CA ALA A 146 -2.61 10.90 -20.64
C ALA A 146 -3.77 10.41 -19.74
N HIS A 147 -3.52 9.44 -18.87
CA HIS A 147 -4.47 8.97 -17.85
C HIS A 147 -5.04 10.13 -16.99
N TYR A 148 -4.20 11.11 -16.67
CA TYR A 148 -4.57 12.28 -15.86
C TYR A 148 -4.88 13.54 -16.69
N LYS A 149 -4.86 13.44 -18.03
CA LYS A 149 -4.99 14.57 -18.98
C LYS A 149 -3.90 15.65 -18.80
N LEU A 150 -2.69 15.25 -18.43
CA LEU A 150 -1.56 16.14 -18.16
C LEU A 150 -0.64 16.28 -19.38
N SER A 151 0.13 17.37 -19.43
CA SER A 151 1.17 17.54 -20.45
C SER A 151 2.30 16.53 -20.22
N PRO A 152 2.73 15.77 -21.24
CA PRO A 152 3.76 14.75 -21.07
C PRO A 152 5.15 15.33 -20.77
N ARG A 153 5.36 16.65 -20.94
CA ARG A 153 6.66 17.29 -20.70
C ARG A 153 7.01 17.50 -19.22
N ARG A 154 6.02 17.77 -18.36
CA ARG A 154 6.18 18.01 -16.91
C ARG A 154 4.93 17.57 -16.12
N PRO A 155 4.53 16.29 -16.22
CA PRO A 155 3.31 15.77 -15.61
C PRO A 155 3.34 15.76 -14.08
N PHE A 156 4.49 15.51 -13.46
CA PHE A 156 4.57 15.23 -12.03
C PHE A 156 5.39 16.30 -11.31
N THR A 157 4.93 16.73 -10.14
CA THR A 157 5.69 17.63 -9.25
C THR A 157 6.10 16.87 -8.01
N LEU A 158 7.41 16.76 -7.77
CA LEU A 158 7.99 16.03 -6.66
C LEU A 158 8.52 17.01 -5.61
N ARG A 159 8.30 16.72 -4.34
CA ARG A 159 8.87 17.45 -3.19
C ARG A 159 9.36 16.47 -2.14
N LEU A 160 10.64 16.50 -1.80
CA LEU A 160 11.23 15.77 -0.68
C LEU A 160 11.34 16.70 0.53
N GLY A 161 10.94 16.23 1.72
CA GLY A 161 11.13 16.93 2.98
C GLY A 161 11.01 15.99 4.17
N ALA A 162 11.56 16.39 5.31
CA ALA A 162 11.24 15.74 6.58
C ALA A 162 9.79 16.09 7.00
N PHE A 163 9.04 15.10 7.48
CA PHE A 163 7.63 15.24 7.87
C PHE A 163 7.55 15.71 9.32
N ASP A 164 7.25 17.00 9.50
CA ASP A 164 7.14 17.65 10.80
C ASP A 164 5.72 17.53 11.38
N ASP A 165 5.40 16.31 11.84
CA ASP A 165 4.21 16.02 12.64
C ASP A 165 4.65 15.55 14.05
N PRO A 166 3.97 15.98 15.14
CA PRO A 166 4.41 15.74 16.52
C PRO A 166 4.32 14.27 16.98
N HIS A 167 3.50 13.42 16.36
CA HIS A 167 3.35 12.01 16.75
C HIS A 167 4.64 11.21 16.44
N PHE A 168 5.37 11.63 15.40
CA PHE A 168 6.62 11.00 15.00
C PHE A 168 7.78 11.43 15.90
N LYS A 169 8.41 10.44 16.53
CA LYS A 169 9.69 10.59 17.25
C LYS A 169 10.86 10.53 16.27
N HIS A 170 12.07 10.86 16.72
CA HIS A 170 13.26 10.77 15.86
C HIS A 170 13.65 9.30 15.60
N PRO A 171 14.10 8.95 14.37
CA PRO A 171 14.17 9.81 13.18
C PRO A 171 12.78 10.08 12.58
N LYS A 172 12.50 11.35 12.26
CA LYS A 172 11.28 11.76 11.56
C LYS A 172 11.21 11.08 10.17
N PRO A 173 10.02 10.79 9.63
CA PRO A 173 9.89 10.33 8.25
C PRO A 173 10.44 11.37 7.28
N VAL A 174 11.10 10.92 6.21
CA VAL A 174 11.50 11.77 5.08
C VAL A 174 10.67 11.33 3.88
N LEU A 175 9.81 12.20 3.37
CA LEU A 175 8.74 11.84 2.43
C LEU A 175 8.90 12.55 1.08
N TRP A 176 8.85 11.77 0.00
CA TRP A 176 8.53 12.28 -1.32
C TRP A 176 7.01 12.49 -1.43
N THR A 177 6.58 13.74 -1.46
CA THR A 177 5.25 14.12 -1.91
C THR A 177 5.25 14.19 -3.44
N VAL A 178 4.50 13.29 -4.08
CA VAL A 178 4.35 13.17 -5.54
C VAL A 178 2.98 13.68 -5.93
N ILE A 179 2.92 14.86 -6.54
CA ILE A 179 1.68 15.50 -6.99
C ILE A 179 1.42 15.14 -8.45
N ILE A 180 0.25 14.54 -8.70
CA ILE A 180 -0.21 14.06 -10.00
C ILE A 180 -1.58 14.67 -10.31
N GLY A 181 -1.59 15.79 -11.03
CA GLY A 181 -2.81 16.53 -11.38
C GLY A 181 -3.53 17.09 -10.15
N ARG A 182 -4.54 16.39 -9.66
CA ARG A 182 -5.25 16.71 -8.39
C ARG A 182 -4.93 15.75 -7.24
N SER A 183 -4.27 14.62 -7.52
CA SER A 183 -3.88 13.64 -6.50
C SER A 183 -2.52 13.99 -5.90
N SER A 184 -2.32 13.65 -4.63
CA SER A 184 -1.04 13.75 -3.94
C SER A 184 -0.76 12.43 -3.25
N TRP A 185 0.42 11.86 -3.52
CA TRP A 185 0.88 10.59 -2.93
C TRP A 185 2.11 10.84 -2.06
N GLN A 186 2.24 10.09 -0.97
CA GLN A 186 3.44 10.14 -0.13
C GLN A 186 4.20 8.81 -0.24
N VAL A 187 5.49 8.91 -0.57
CA VAL A 187 6.43 7.79 -0.62
C VAL A 187 7.48 8.01 0.47
N ASP A 188 7.68 7.01 1.31
CA ASP A 188 8.69 7.01 2.35
C ASP A 188 10.07 6.82 1.73
N ALA A 189 10.90 7.85 1.83
CA ALA A 189 12.23 7.87 1.23
C ALA A 189 13.28 7.10 2.07
N LEU A 190 12.96 6.71 3.31
CA LEU A 190 13.83 5.89 4.17
C LEU A 190 13.45 4.41 4.09
N LYS A 191 12.15 4.09 4.09
CA LYS A 191 11.59 2.73 4.02
C LYS A 191 11.39 2.23 2.58
N ARG A 192 11.50 3.10 1.57
CA ARG A 192 11.44 2.80 0.12
C ARG A 192 10.11 2.19 -0.33
N CYS A 193 9.01 2.65 0.25
CA CYS A 193 7.64 2.18 0.04
C CYS A 193 6.62 3.34 0.06
N LEU A 194 5.33 3.08 -0.19
CA LEU A 194 4.29 4.08 0.12
C LEU A 194 4.36 4.44 1.61
N PHE A 195 4.12 5.70 1.95
CA PHE A 195 4.16 6.13 3.33
C PHE A 195 3.09 5.42 4.16
N ASP A 196 3.52 4.87 5.29
CA ASP A 196 2.66 4.20 6.26
C ASP A 196 3.18 4.57 7.66
N PRO A 197 2.40 5.27 8.49
CA PRO A 197 2.83 5.71 9.81
C PRO A 197 3.09 4.54 10.77
N ARG A 198 2.54 3.35 10.48
CA ARG A 198 2.78 2.13 11.25
C ARG A 198 4.25 1.70 11.21
N HIS A 199 5.00 2.07 10.15
CA HIS A 199 6.46 1.88 10.08
C HIS A 199 7.27 2.72 11.08
N TYR A 200 6.63 3.66 11.78
CA TYR A 200 7.17 4.51 12.85
C TYR A 200 6.46 4.28 14.19
N GLY A 201 5.54 3.32 14.27
CA GLY A 201 4.78 3.01 15.49
C GLY A 201 3.64 3.98 15.80
N VAL A 202 3.15 4.71 14.80
CA VAL A 202 2.01 5.65 14.91
C VAL A 202 0.78 5.04 14.21
N ASP A 203 -0.39 5.07 14.84
CA ASP A 203 -1.65 4.64 14.21
C ASP A 203 -2.13 5.70 13.19
N PRO A 204 -2.54 5.31 11.95
CA PRO A 204 -3.08 6.26 10.97
C PRO A 204 -4.21 7.16 11.50
N GLU A 205 -5.00 6.70 12.47
CA GLU A 205 -6.10 7.48 13.07
C GLU A 205 -5.63 8.61 14.00
N GLU A 206 -4.40 8.54 14.53
CA GLU A 206 -3.81 9.63 15.35
C GLU A 206 -3.52 10.87 14.48
N LEU A 207 -3.17 10.66 13.21
CA LEU A 207 -2.79 11.72 12.25
C LEU A 207 -3.97 12.45 11.62
N LEU A 208 -5.19 11.92 11.74
CA LEU A 208 -6.39 12.59 11.27
C LEU A 208 -6.72 13.78 12.19
N SER A 209 -6.94 14.95 11.61
CA SER A 209 -7.51 16.07 12.36
C SER A 209 -8.91 15.73 12.91
N GLU A 210 -9.38 16.44 13.93
CA GLU A 210 -10.72 16.22 14.47
C GLU A 210 -11.82 16.50 13.43
N GLU A 211 -11.57 17.38 12.46
CA GLU A 211 -12.46 17.60 11.31
C GLU A 211 -12.46 16.39 10.36
N GLU A 212 -11.30 15.81 10.03
CA GLU A 212 -11.21 14.59 9.21
C GLU A 212 -11.81 13.38 9.92
N LYS A 213 -11.63 13.24 11.24
CA LYS A 213 -12.29 12.22 12.08
C LYS A 213 -13.82 12.41 12.06
N ALA A 214 -14.30 13.63 12.25
CA ALA A 214 -15.73 13.95 12.20
C ALA A 214 -16.33 13.72 10.79
N GLN A 215 -15.59 14.06 9.73
CA GLN A 215 -16.01 13.82 8.34
C GLN A 215 -15.96 12.33 7.98
N LEU A 216 -14.98 11.56 8.50
CA LEU A 216 -14.93 10.10 8.38
C LEU A 216 -16.12 9.47 9.12
N GLU A 217 -16.42 9.88 10.34
CA GLU A 217 -17.62 9.47 11.09
C GLU A 217 -18.91 9.80 10.34
N LEU A 218 -19.04 11.00 9.78
CA LEU A 218 -20.19 11.43 8.98
C LEU A 218 -20.31 10.58 7.71
N ASN A 219 -19.20 10.37 6.99
CA ASN A 219 -19.15 9.53 5.79
C ASN A 219 -19.56 8.09 6.12
N LEU A 220 -19.05 7.51 7.22
CA LEU A 220 -19.35 6.15 7.68
C LEU A 220 -20.82 5.98 8.11
N LYS A 221 -21.42 7.01 8.74
CA LYS A 221 -22.85 7.02 9.10
C LYS A 221 -23.77 7.27 7.89
N ALA A 222 -23.30 8.06 6.92
CA ALA A 222 -24.03 8.35 5.68
C ALA A 222 -23.91 7.24 4.62
N ARG A 223 -23.11 6.18 4.86
CA ARG A 223 -23.04 5.02 3.95
C ARG A 223 -24.43 4.42 3.81
N PRO A 224 -24.88 4.08 2.60
CA PRO A 224 -26.13 3.35 2.43
C PRO A 224 -25.95 1.90 2.90
N LYS A 225 -26.14 1.65 4.21
CA LYS A 225 -26.40 0.32 4.75
C LYS A 225 -27.80 -0.08 4.25
N LYS A 226 -27.86 -0.70 3.06
CA LYS A 226 -29.04 -0.80 2.17
C LYS A 226 -30.21 -1.64 2.72
N GLY A 227 -30.85 -1.21 3.81
CA GLY A 227 -32.12 -1.68 4.36
C GLY A 227 -32.50 -3.14 4.03
N ARG A 228 -33.64 -3.35 3.37
CA ARG A 228 -34.13 -4.69 2.97
C ARG A 228 -33.41 -5.33 1.77
N ARG A 229 -32.17 -4.93 1.42
CA ARG A 229 -31.46 -5.43 0.22
C ARG A 229 -30.09 -6.04 0.49
N ASN A 230 -29.39 -5.56 1.52
CA ASN A 230 -28.13 -6.12 1.99
C ASN A 230 -28.33 -6.61 3.43
N THR A 231 -28.45 -7.91 3.66
CA THR A 231 -28.39 -8.45 5.03
C THR A 231 -26.95 -8.63 5.46
N THR A 232 -26.68 -8.30 6.73
CA THR A 232 -25.41 -8.55 7.42
C THR A 232 -25.46 -9.93 8.10
N ALA A 233 -24.30 -10.44 8.51
CA ALA A 233 -24.17 -11.80 9.02
C ALA A 233 -24.98 -12.10 10.29
N LEU A 234 -25.26 -11.09 11.11
CA LEU A 234 -26.06 -11.25 12.33
C LEU A 234 -27.53 -10.81 12.14
N ALA A 235 -27.88 -10.15 11.03
CA ALA A 235 -29.27 -9.77 10.72
C ALA A 235 -30.16 -10.99 10.37
N ASP A 236 -29.62 -11.98 9.65
CA ASP A 236 -30.34 -13.22 9.34
C ASP A 236 -30.22 -14.29 10.46
N TYR A 237 -29.33 -14.09 11.45
CA TYR A 237 -28.88 -15.11 12.42
C TYR A 237 -30.02 -15.75 13.23
N GLU A 238 -30.92 -14.97 13.82
CA GLU A 238 -31.99 -15.51 14.68
C GLU A 238 -32.92 -16.45 13.90
N GLN A 239 -33.23 -16.11 12.65
CA GLN A 239 -34.07 -16.91 11.76
C GLN A 239 -33.37 -18.19 11.32
N VAL A 240 -32.05 -18.14 11.09
CA VAL A 240 -31.25 -19.33 10.78
C VAL A 240 -31.16 -20.27 11.97
N MET A 241 -30.93 -19.77 13.18
CA MET A 241 -30.92 -20.58 14.39
C MET A 241 -32.29 -21.21 14.65
N ALA A 242 -33.40 -20.49 14.41
CA ALA A 242 -34.75 -21.04 14.50
C ALA A 242 -35.04 -22.12 13.44
N TYR A 243 -34.54 -21.95 12.21
CA TYR A 243 -34.63 -22.97 11.16
C TYR A 243 -33.82 -24.22 11.53
N ALA A 244 -32.57 -24.03 11.97
CA ALA A 244 -31.66 -25.09 12.38
C ALA A 244 -32.26 -25.92 13.53
N ALA A 245 -32.75 -25.28 14.59
CA ALA A 245 -33.40 -25.96 15.71
C ALA A 245 -34.61 -26.81 15.28
N LYS A 246 -35.36 -26.37 14.25
CA LYS A 246 -36.55 -27.06 13.72
C LYS A 246 -36.25 -28.18 12.72
N LYS A 247 -35.14 -28.09 11.97
CA LYS A 247 -34.82 -29.00 10.84
C LYS A 247 -33.60 -29.89 11.07
N HIS A 248 -32.68 -29.45 11.92
CA HIS A 248 -31.43 -30.11 12.27
C HIS A 248 -31.25 -30.07 13.82
N PRO A 249 -32.19 -30.64 14.59
CA PRO A 249 -32.20 -30.51 16.05
C PRO A 249 -30.94 -31.14 16.67
N GLY A 250 -30.27 -30.38 17.54
CA GLY A 250 -29.03 -30.82 18.19
C GLY A 250 -27.76 -30.62 17.34
N THR A 251 -27.79 -29.77 16.31
CA THR A 251 -26.58 -29.24 15.68
C THR A 251 -26.05 -27.98 16.35
N GLU A 252 -24.76 -27.72 16.20
CA GLU A 252 -24.02 -26.59 16.75
C GLU A 252 -23.47 -25.72 15.60
N LEU A 253 -23.66 -24.39 15.66
CA LEU A 253 -23.12 -23.48 14.64
C LEU A 253 -21.60 -23.35 14.80
N MET A 254 -20.82 -23.69 13.78
CA MET A 254 -19.35 -23.68 13.79
C MET A 254 -18.75 -22.46 13.07
N ALA A 255 -19.43 -21.95 12.04
CA ALA A 255 -18.97 -20.82 11.25
C ALA A 255 -20.12 -20.07 10.55
N ILE A 256 -19.87 -18.82 10.19
CA ILE A 256 -20.63 -18.07 9.19
C ILE A 256 -19.64 -17.62 8.10
N GLU A 257 -19.97 -17.81 6.83
CA GLU A 257 -19.20 -17.31 5.67
C GLU A 257 -20.13 -16.56 4.72
N GLY A 258 -19.64 -15.53 4.05
CA GLY A 258 -20.41 -14.88 3.00
C GLY A 258 -19.56 -14.02 2.09
N PHE A 259 -20.03 -13.86 0.87
CA PHE A 259 -19.56 -12.81 -0.01
C PHE A 259 -20.02 -11.46 0.55
N VAL A 260 -19.07 -10.57 0.83
CA VAL A 260 -19.35 -9.19 1.25
C VAL A 260 -19.05 -8.23 0.11
N ASP A 261 -19.95 -7.26 -0.05
CA ASP A 261 -19.64 -6.04 -0.80
C ASP A 261 -18.96 -4.99 0.09
N ALA A 262 -18.63 -3.84 -0.50
CA ALA A 262 -17.97 -2.75 0.21
C ALA A 262 -18.75 -2.24 1.44
N TRP A 263 -20.05 -2.52 1.60
CA TRP A 263 -20.84 -2.12 2.77
C TRP A 263 -20.94 -3.22 3.85
N GLY A 264 -20.25 -4.36 3.67
CA GLY A 264 -20.23 -5.48 4.62
C GLY A 264 -21.53 -6.29 4.67
N GLY A 265 -22.42 -6.10 3.69
CA GLY A 265 -23.60 -6.93 3.51
C GLY A 265 -23.40 -7.95 2.40
N SER A 266 -24.20 -9.01 2.43
CA SER A 266 -24.24 -9.97 1.34
C SER A 266 -25.07 -9.43 0.17
N PRO A 267 -24.59 -9.53 -1.09
CA PRO A 267 -25.25 -8.89 -2.24
C PRO A 267 -26.50 -9.64 -2.70
N CYS A 268 -26.63 -10.93 -2.39
CA CYS A 268 -27.87 -11.70 -2.55
C CYS A 268 -28.45 -11.65 -3.98
N LEU A 269 -27.62 -11.97 -4.98
CA LEU A 269 -27.95 -11.83 -6.41
C LEU A 269 -28.48 -13.13 -7.04
N GLY A 270 -27.90 -14.28 -6.70
CA GLY A 270 -28.31 -15.61 -7.16
C GLY A 270 -28.20 -16.69 -6.08
N PRO A 271 -28.48 -17.97 -6.45
CA PRO A 271 -28.44 -19.09 -5.51
C PRO A 271 -27.02 -19.33 -4.98
N GLY A 272 -26.83 -19.11 -3.68
CA GLY A 272 -25.52 -19.20 -3.02
C GLY A 272 -24.87 -17.86 -2.68
N ASP A 273 -25.32 -16.74 -3.27
CA ASP A 273 -24.78 -15.39 -3.03
C ASP A 273 -25.26 -14.75 -1.71
N GLY A 274 -25.48 -15.57 -0.69
CA GLY A 274 -25.98 -15.17 0.63
C GLY A 274 -24.94 -15.35 1.75
N TRP A 275 -25.42 -15.46 2.98
CA TRP A 275 -24.64 -15.93 4.13
C TRP A 275 -24.82 -17.44 4.31
N ALA A 276 -23.72 -18.19 4.32
CA ALA A 276 -23.67 -19.61 4.60
C ALA A 276 -23.34 -19.85 6.09
N TYR A 277 -24.11 -20.72 6.74
CA TYR A 277 -24.03 -21.04 8.16
C TYR A 277 -23.75 -22.53 8.31
N TYR A 278 -22.64 -22.86 8.95
CA TYR A 278 -22.10 -24.22 8.99
C TYR A 278 -22.44 -24.88 10.32
N PHE A 279 -23.38 -25.82 10.30
CA PHE A 279 -23.89 -26.51 11.48
C PHE A 279 -23.30 -27.93 11.58
N PHE A 280 -22.60 -28.22 12.66
CA PHE A 280 -22.07 -29.56 12.94
C PHE A 280 -23.07 -30.40 13.73
N HIS A 281 -23.16 -31.71 13.46
CA HIS A 281 -24.04 -32.64 14.19
C HIS A 281 -23.25 -33.66 15.03
N PRO A 282 -23.06 -33.46 16.35
CA PRO A 282 -22.19 -34.29 17.20
C PRO A 282 -22.42 -35.80 17.13
N LYS A 283 -23.68 -36.25 17.14
CA LYS A 283 -23.99 -37.70 17.08
C LYS A 283 -23.60 -38.37 15.77
N ASN A 284 -23.64 -37.64 14.65
CA ASN A 284 -23.56 -38.19 13.30
C ASN A 284 -22.26 -37.76 12.58
N LYS A 285 -21.44 -36.91 13.22
CA LYS A 285 -20.18 -36.34 12.71
C LYS A 285 -20.27 -35.72 11.31
N ASN A 286 -21.43 -35.15 10.97
CA ASN A 286 -21.68 -34.55 9.66
C ASN A 286 -21.95 -33.05 9.78
N MET A 287 -21.72 -32.32 8.70
CA MET A 287 -22.03 -30.90 8.54
C MET A 287 -23.33 -30.72 7.74
N ALA A 288 -24.19 -29.81 8.20
CA ALA A 288 -25.26 -29.21 7.41
C ALA A 288 -24.88 -27.76 7.10
N VAL A 289 -25.23 -27.26 5.91
CA VAL A 289 -25.05 -25.84 5.57
C VAL A 289 -26.41 -25.24 5.25
N LEU A 290 -26.76 -24.21 6.02
CA LEU A 290 -27.94 -23.39 5.78
C LEU A 290 -27.48 -22.09 5.12
N PHE A 291 -28.21 -21.66 4.10
CA PHE A 291 -28.00 -20.36 3.46
C PHE A 291 -29.13 -19.43 3.89
N ALA A 292 -28.76 -18.18 4.17
CA ALA A 292 -29.68 -17.10 4.45
C ALA A 292 -29.45 -15.93 3.52
N CYS A 293 -30.54 -15.28 3.13
CA CYS A 293 -30.50 -14.16 2.22
C CYS A 293 -31.79 -13.34 2.36
N LYS A 294 -31.69 -12.07 2.80
CA LYS A 294 -32.85 -11.14 2.85
C LYS A 294 -34.03 -11.65 3.70
N GLY A 295 -33.79 -12.49 4.72
CA GLY A 295 -34.85 -13.13 5.52
C GLY A 295 -35.47 -14.39 4.89
N ASP A 296 -34.92 -14.93 3.79
CA ASP A 296 -35.19 -16.29 3.34
C ASP A 296 -34.10 -17.24 3.85
N VAL A 297 -34.47 -18.40 4.40
CA VAL A 297 -33.54 -19.41 4.95
C VAL A 297 -33.87 -20.80 4.41
N GLY A 298 -32.85 -21.52 3.95
CA GLY A 298 -32.99 -22.90 3.49
C GLY A 298 -31.66 -23.67 3.45
N PRO A 299 -31.69 -24.96 3.07
CA PRO A 299 -30.47 -25.70 2.76
C PRO A 299 -29.86 -25.17 1.45
N GLY A 300 -28.54 -25.25 1.32
CA GLY A 300 -27.85 -24.92 0.07
C GLY A 300 -26.60 -25.75 -0.15
N ALA A 301 -26.14 -25.79 -1.40
CA ALA A 301 -24.94 -26.52 -1.78
C ALA A 301 -23.69 -25.68 -1.48
N ALA A 302 -22.91 -26.09 -0.49
CA ALA A 302 -21.56 -25.58 -0.27
C ALA A 302 -20.54 -26.61 -0.78
N SER A 303 -19.68 -26.20 -1.71
CA SER A 303 -18.53 -26.99 -2.19
C SER A 303 -17.32 -26.92 -1.24
N PHE A 304 -17.34 -26.00 -0.26
CA PHE A 304 -16.28 -25.75 0.69
C PHE A 304 -16.85 -25.59 2.11
N ILE A 305 -16.15 -26.14 3.09
CA ILE A 305 -16.47 -26.05 4.52
C ILE A 305 -15.23 -25.49 5.23
N PRO A 306 -15.29 -24.27 5.82
CA PRO A 306 -14.12 -23.58 6.35
C PRO A 306 -13.67 -24.05 7.75
N VAL A 307 -14.24 -25.13 8.28
CA VAL A 307 -14.08 -25.58 9.68
C VAL A 307 -13.80 -27.07 9.81
N THR A 308 -13.01 -27.44 10.81
CA THR A 308 -12.86 -28.83 11.27
C THR A 308 -13.03 -28.91 12.79
N GLN A 309 -13.34 -30.08 13.34
CA GLN A 309 -13.55 -30.23 14.79
C GLN A 309 -12.27 -30.09 15.62
N GLU A 310 -11.12 -30.30 14.98
CA GLU A 310 -9.78 -30.28 15.56
C GLU A 310 -9.29 -28.84 15.72
N ALA A 311 -9.52 -27.99 14.71
CA ALA A 311 -9.16 -26.57 14.73
C ALA A 311 -10.23 -25.70 15.41
N ASN A 312 -11.52 -26.03 15.23
CA ASN A 312 -12.63 -25.16 15.59
C ASN A 312 -13.54 -25.73 16.68
N GLN A 313 -14.30 -24.83 17.29
CA GLN A 313 -15.34 -25.09 18.28
C GLN A 313 -16.59 -24.28 17.90
N PRO A 314 -17.78 -24.57 18.47
CA PRO A 314 -18.99 -23.81 18.17
C PRO A 314 -18.83 -22.30 18.40
N LEU A 315 -19.48 -21.49 17.56
CA LEU A 315 -19.63 -20.06 17.77
C LEU A 315 -20.46 -19.81 19.05
N GLY A 316 -20.03 -18.85 19.86
CA GLY A 316 -20.70 -18.50 21.11
C GLY A 316 -20.26 -17.13 21.62
N GLY A 317 -20.94 -16.63 22.65
CA GLY A 317 -20.74 -15.27 23.14
C GLY A 317 -21.43 -14.22 22.26
N ARG A 318 -20.87 -12.99 22.23
CA ARG A 318 -21.33 -11.90 21.35
C ARG A 318 -20.23 -11.53 20.38
N SER A 319 -20.56 -11.51 19.11
CA SER A 319 -19.72 -10.95 18.05
C SER A 319 -20.29 -9.62 17.56
N VAL A 320 -19.44 -8.77 16.98
CA VAL A 320 -19.87 -7.66 16.12
C VAL A 320 -20.34 -8.19 14.76
N ASP A 321 -21.19 -7.42 14.09
CA ASP A 321 -21.72 -7.79 12.78
C ASP A 321 -20.75 -7.44 11.63
N SER A 322 -21.00 -8.00 10.44
CA SER A 322 -20.13 -7.93 9.27
C SER A 322 -19.91 -6.51 8.74
N ASP A 323 -20.88 -5.61 8.88
CA ASP A 323 -20.72 -4.20 8.48
C ASP A 323 -19.75 -3.45 9.40
N VAL A 324 -19.75 -3.74 10.70
CA VAL A 324 -18.81 -3.17 11.69
C VAL A 324 -17.37 -3.53 11.35
N VAL A 325 -17.12 -4.77 10.89
CA VAL A 325 -15.79 -5.22 10.43
C VAL A 325 -15.32 -4.40 9.24
N ILE A 326 -16.20 -4.16 8.26
CA ILE A 326 -15.85 -3.39 7.06
C ILE A 326 -15.72 -1.89 7.36
N ASP A 327 -16.54 -1.32 8.25
CA ASP A 327 -16.37 0.05 8.72
C ASP A 327 -15.02 0.21 9.46
N GLN A 328 -14.59 -0.75 10.29
CA GLN A 328 -13.28 -0.73 10.94
C GLN A 328 -12.12 -0.86 9.94
N LEU A 329 -12.25 -1.72 8.93
CA LEU A 329 -11.25 -1.81 7.86
C LEU A 329 -11.11 -0.47 7.11
N ILE A 330 -12.22 0.19 6.78
CA ILE A 330 -12.21 1.45 6.03
C ILE A 330 -11.63 2.61 6.85
N ARG A 331 -11.76 2.59 8.18
CA ARG A 331 -11.05 3.56 9.04
C ARG A 331 -9.54 3.38 8.97
N LYS A 332 -9.05 2.15 9.13
CA LYS A 332 -7.61 1.83 9.13
C LYS A 332 -6.98 1.84 7.74
N GLN A 333 -7.76 1.58 6.68
CA GLN A 333 -7.30 1.46 5.28
C GLN A 333 -8.38 1.99 4.29
N PRO A 334 -8.64 3.31 4.23
CA PRO A 334 -9.73 3.87 3.42
C PRO A 334 -9.58 3.64 1.91
N SER A 335 -8.37 3.30 1.43
CA SER A 335 -8.12 2.93 0.03
C SER A 335 -8.56 1.52 -0.36
N VAL A 336 -8.63 0.57 0.58
CA VAL A 336 -8.75 -0.87 0.22
C VAL A 336 -10.06 -1.21 -0.49
N MET A 337 -11.15 -0.51 -0.13
CA MET A 337 -12.44 -0.65 -0.82
C MET A 337 -12.56 0.28 -2.05
N ASN A 338 -11.69 1.29 -2.20
CA ASN A 338 -11.69 2.16 -3.38
C ASN A 338 -11.23 1.42 -4.64
N GLU A 339 -10.28 0.48 -4.51
CA GLU A 339 -9.84 -0.39 -5.61
C GLU A 339 -10.98 -1.29 -6.14
N GLY A 340 -12.00 -1.56 -5.34
CA GLY A 340 -13.22 -2.27 -5.73
C GLY A 340 -14.35 -1.39 -6.28
N MET A 341 -14.30 -0.06 -6.13
CA MET A 341 -15.38 0.87 -6.53
C MET A 341 -15.34 1.31 -8.01
N GLY A 342 -14.83 0.45 -8.89
CA GLY A 342 -15.09 0.58 -10.32
C GLY A 342 -16.58 0.44 -10.64
N ARG A 343 -17.02 0.88 -11.83
CA ARG A 343 -18.45 0.86 -12.23
C ARG A 343 -19.11 -0.52 -12.24
N ASN A 344 -18.33 -1.59 -12.14
CA ASN A 344 -18.80 -2.97 -12.01
C ASN A 344 -18.44 -3.48 -10.60
N PHE A 345 -19.44 -3.60 -9.72
CA PHE A 345 -19.29 -4.10 -8.34
C PHE A 345 -19.07 -5.64 -8.29
N THR A 346 -18.03 -6.15 -8.96
CA THR A 346 -17.84 -7.60 -9.19
C THR A 346 -16.66 -8.22 -8.44
N ARG A 347 -15.96 -7.45 -7.60
CA ARG A 347 -14.99 -8.00 -6.63
C ARG A 347 -15.63 -8.08 -5.25
N HIS A 348 -16.21 -9.23 -4.97
CA HIS A 348 -16.70 -9.58 -3.64
C HIS A 348 -15.51 -9.97 -2.75
N GLY A 349 -15.48 -9.47 -1.53
CA GLY A 349 -14.63 -10.05 -0.49
C GLY A 349 -15.29 -11.29 0.08
N THR A 350 -14.52 -12.18 0.69
CA THR A 350 -15.08 -13.29 1.47
C THR A 350 -14.84 -13.03 2.94
N LEU A 351 -15.91 -12.94 3.74
CA LEU A 351 -15.83 -12.70 5.18
C LEU A 351 -16.30 -13.95 5.95
N ARG A 352 -15.48 -14.43 6.89
CA ARG A 352 -15.75 -15.63 7.72
C ARG A 352 -15.70 -15.33 9.21
N LEU A 353 -16.72 -15.71 9.96
CA LEU A 353 -16.73 -15.75 11.43
C LEU A 353 -16.39 -17.17 11.88
N LEU A 354 -15.29 -17.31 12.62
CA LEU A 354 -14.75 -18.59 13.08
C LEU A 354 -14.42 -18.53 14.57
N ASN A 355 -14.67 -19.61 15.30
CA ASN A 355 -14.20 -19.81 16.67
C ASN A 355 -13.19 -20.97 16.69
N TYR A 356 -11.96 -20.69 17.12
CA TYR A 356 -10.87 -21.66 17.15
C TYR A 356 -10.64 -22.19 18.57
N ARG A 357 -10.15 -23.43 18.68
CA ARG A 357 -9.70 -24.01 19.96
C ARG A 357 -8.37 -23.42 20.44
N GLN A 358 -7.54 -22.99 19.50
CA GLN A 358 -6.26 -22.31 19.73
C GLN A 358 -6.17 -21.14 18.73
N PRO A 359 -5.73 -19.93 19.14
CA PRO A 359 -5.64 -18.80 18.24
C PRO A 359 -4.71 -19.09 17.04
N PRO A 360 -5.08 -18.72 15.79
CA PRO A 360 -4.28 -18.96 14.59
C PRO A 360 -3.11 -17.95 14.42
N MET A 361 -2.61 -17.39 15.53
CA MET A 361 -1.63 -16.31 15.61
C MET A 361 -0.59 -16.63 16.70
N SER A 362 0.67 -16.27 16.46
CA SER A 362 1.79 -16.58 17.35
C SER A 362 2.12 -15.44 18.33
N GLU A 363 1.49 -14.28 18.16
CA GLU A 363 1.65 -13.09 18.99
C GLU A 363 0.97 -13.28 20.36
N PRO A 364 1.71 -13.27 21.49
CA PRO A 364 1.12 -13.54 22.82
C PRO A 364 -0.01 -12.60 23.23
N ALA A 365 -0.02 -11.36 22.70
CA ALA A 365 -1.07 -10.37 22.94
C ALA A 365 -2.46 -10.76 22.38
N PHE A 366 -2.54 -11.83 21.57
CA PHE A 366 -3.79 -12.37 21.02
C PHE A 366 -4.13 -13.78 21.56
N ALA A 367 -3.37 -14.30 22.53
CA ALA A 367 -3.52 -15.67 23.05
C ALA A 367 -4.90 -15.96 23.70
N GLU A 368 -5.59 -14.93 24.17
CA GLU A 368 -6.94 -15.04 24.77
C GLU A 368 -8.08 -14.88 23.74
N ILE A 369 -7.78 -14.49 22.49
CA ILE A 369 -8.78 -14.26 21.45
C ILE A 369 -9.00 -15.58 20.69
N THR A 370 -10.18 -16.18 20.83
CA THR A 370 -10.52 -17.45 20.15
C THR A 370 -11.42 -17.24 18.93
N GLN A 371 -12.22 -16.17 18.92
CA GLN A 371 -13.20 -15.90 17.88
C GLN A 371 -12.77 -14.73 16.99
N PHE A 372 -12.78 -14.96 15.67
CA PHE A 372 -12.25 -14.03 14.68
C PHE A 372 -13.21 -13.82 13.51
N TRP A 373 -13.22 -12.58 13.02
CA TRP A 373 -13.64 -12.28 11.67
C TRP A 373 -12.40 -12.31 10.77
N ILE A 374 -12.44 -13.10 9.69
CA ILE A 374 -11.38 -13.17 8.67
C ILE A 374 -11.97 -12.67 7.35
N LEU A 375 -11.41 -11.59 6.81
CA LEU A 375 -11.78 -11.04 5.51
C LEU A 375 -10.66 -11.33 4.49
N GLU A 376 -11.04 -11.80 3.31
CA GLU A 376 -10.15 -11.99 2.16
C GLU A 376 -10.58 -11.06 1.03
N LEU A 377 -9.67 -10.17 0.60
CA LEU A 377 -9.85 -9.22 -0.51
C LEU A 377 -8.80 -9.51 -1.59
N GLY A 378 -9.16 -10.39 -2.53
CA GLY A 378 -8.19 -10.93 -3.49
C GLY A 378 -7.15 -11.78 -2.79
N ASN A 379 -5.89 -11.35 -2.78
CA ASN A 379 -4.80 -12.06 -2.09
C ASN A 379 -4.71 -11.67 -0.61
N THR A 380 -5.09 -10.42 -0.27
CA THR A 380 -4.84 -9.87 1.07
C THR A 380 -5.84 -10.41 2.10
N ARG A 381 -5.34 -10.98 3.19
CA ARG A 381 -6.14 -11.45 4.33
C ARG A 381 -6.03 -10.50 5.50
N TYR A 382 -7.17 -10.13 6.07
CA TYR A 382 -7.33 -9.30 7.26
C TYR A 382 -7.99 -10.11 8.38
N THR A 383 -7.40 -10.10 9.57
CA THR A 383 -7.90 -10.84 10.74
C THR A 383 -8.29 -9.85 11.83
N PHE A 384 -9.54 -9.92 12.31
CA PHE A 384 -10.12 -9.04 13.31
C PHE A 384 -10.63 -9.83 14.52
N ASP A 385 -10.56 -9.22 15.70
CA ASP A 385 -11.22 -9.71 16.92
C ASP A 385 -12.75 -9.67 16.72
N ALA A 386 -13.43 -10.81 16.79
CA ALA A 386 -14.87 -10.87 16.55
C ALA A 386 -15.71 -10.12 17.60
N LYS A 387 -15.15 -9.82 18.78
CA LYS A 387 -15.86 -9.16 19.89
C LYS A 387 -15.96 -7.64 19.73
N ASN A 388 -15.06 -7.02 18.95
CA ASN A 388 -14.94 -5.56 18.85
C ASN A 388 -14.50 -5.03 17.46
N ALA A 389 -14.27 -5.90 16.47
CA ALA A 389 -13.75 -5.58 15.13
C ALA A 389 -12.39 -4.86 15.11
N ARG A 390 -11.58 -4.95 16.18
CA ARG A 390 -10.18 -4.50 16.14
C ARG A 390 -9.41 -5.35 15.12
N LEU A 391 -8.83 -4.70 14.11
CA LEU A 391 -7.89 -5.33 13.18
C LEU A 391 -6.64 -5.78 13.97
N LEU A 392 -6.33 -7.08 13.91
CA LEU A 392 -5.21 -7.69 14.64
C LEU A 392 -4.02 -7.97 13.72
N GLN A 393 -4.29 -8.38 12.47
CA GLN A 393 -3.26 -8.76 11.52
C GLN A 393 -3.70 -8.53 10.07
N MET A 394 -2.74 -8.22 9.21
CA MET A 394 -2.88 -8.17 7.75
C MET A 394 -1.76 -9.01 7.13
N ARG A 395 -2.07 -9.78 6.08
CA ARG A 395 -1.08 -10.51 5.26
C ARG A 395 -1.37 -10.25 3.78
N GLU A 396 -0.39 -9.74 3.04
CA GLU A 396 -0.42 -9.59 1.56
C GLU A 396 -0.06 -10.92 0.85
#